data_AF-A0A7C2VZZ9-F1
#
_entry.id   AF-A0A7C2VZZ9-F1
#
_cell.length_a   1.000
_cell.length_b   1.000
_cell.length_c   1.000
_cell.angle_alpha   90.00
_cell.angle_beta   90.00
_cell.angle_gamma   90.00
#
_symmetry.space_group_name_H-M   'P 1'
#
loop_
_entity.id
_entity.type
_entity.pdbx_description
1 polymer ?
#
loop_
_entity_poly.entity_id
_entity_poly.type
_entity_poly.pdbx_seq_one_letter_code
_entity_poly.pdbx_strand_id
1 'polypeptide(L)'
;MKKIDVLDKMQIKQLLYCERVLGIRDDRFGCFNGFQLWWYDRRNNLCGCRESSWLRGVTRVVYYSLDKAAAILWRHRKALFQRQRLLRHDPKVQMLAQLRRTG
;
A
#
# COMPACT_ATOMS: atom_id res chain seq x y z
N MET A 1 -1.56 -10.01 -7.88
CA MET A 1 -0.54 -9.68 -6.86
C MET A 1 0.46 -10.82 -6.80
N LYS A 2 1.77 -10.57 -6.66
CA LYS A 2 2.81 -11.59 -6.54
C LYS A 2 3.36 -11.58 -5.11
N LYS A 3 3.43 -12.73 -4.44
CA LYS A 3 4.06 -12.81 -3.11
C LYS A 3 5.54 -12.44 -3.25
N ILE A 4 6.06 -11.65 -2.31
CA ILE A 4 7.47 -11.28 -2.28
C ILE A 4 8.06 -11.59 -0.92
N ASP A 5 9.32 -11.98 -0.92
CA ASP A 5 10.13 -12.05 0.28
C ASP A 5 11.02 -10.81 0.32
N VAL A 6 11.10 -10.20 1.50
CA VAL A 6 11.92 -9.02 1.76
C VAL A 6 12.90 -9.36 2.87
N LEU A 7 14.14 -8.93 2.72
CA LEU A 7 15.25 -9.21 3.62
C LEU A 7 15.24 -8.28 4.84
N ASP A 8 14.84 -7.03 4.64
CA ASP A 8 14.78 -6.01 5.69
C ASP A 8 13.77 -4.88 5.38
N LYS A 9 13.71 -3.89 6.27
CA LYS A 9 12.90 -2.68 6.08
C LYS A 9 13.43 -1.77 4.96
N MET A 10 14.73 -1.79 4.67
CA MET A 10 15.34 -0.95 3.64
C MET A 10 14.89 -1.37 2.25
N GLN A 11 14.81 -2.67 1.98
CA GLN A 11 14.26 -3.19 0.74
C GLN A 11 12.80 -2.78 0.55
N ILE A 12 11.99 -2.78 1.62
CA ILE A 12 10.62 -2.27 1.56
C ILE A 12 10.59 -0.79 1.17
N LYS A 13 11.44 0.03 1.80
CA LYS A 13 11.54 1.46 1.45
C LYS A 13 11.92 1.64 -0.02
N GLN A 14 12.91 0.90 -0.52
CA GLN A 14 13.33 0.96 -1.92
C GLN A 14 12.18 0.59 -2.86
N LEU A 15 11.45 -0.49 -2.57
CA LEU A 15 10.30 -0.91 -3.38
C LEU A 15 9.25 0.22 -3.45
N LEU A 16 8.86 0.78 -2.31
CA LEU A 16 7.93 1.90 -2.23
C LEU A 16 8.45 3.10 -3.03
N TYR A 17 9.72 3.48 -2.84
CA TYR A 17 10.34 4.60 -3.52
C TYR A 17 10.39 4.41 -5.05
N CYS A 18 10.58 3.18 -5.52
CA CYS A 18 10.56 2.77 -6.93
C CYS A 18 9.14 2.60 -7.51
N GLU A 19 8.14 3.27 -6.93
CA GLU A 19 6.74 3.27 -7.39
C GLU A 19 6.09 1.87 -7.39
N ARG A 20 6.64 0.91 -6.64
CA ARG A 20 5.99 -0.40 -6.44
C ARG A 20 4.82 -0.22 -5.48
N VAL A 21 3.69 -0.82 -5.85
CA VAL A 21 2.55 -0.94 -4.97
C VAL A 21 2.68 -2.26 -4.21
N LEU A 22 2.65 -2.16 -2.89
CA LEU A 22 2.70 -3.30 -1.98
C LEU A 22 1.29 -3.60 -1.46
N GLY A 23 1.09 -4.84 -1.04
CA GLY A 23 -0.17 -5.29 -0.47
C GLY A 23 0.06 -6.24 0.68
N ILE A 24 -0.69 -6.07 1.75
CA ILE A 24 -0.79 -7.05 2.83
C ILE A 24 -2.05 -7.86 2.59
N ARG A 25 -1.92 -9.19 2.50
CA ARG A 25 -3.08 -10.08 2.42
C ARG A 25 -3.62 -10.33 3.83
N ASP A 26 -4.89 -10.05 4.03
CA ASP A 26 -5.62 -10.35 5.27
C ASP A 26 -7.10 -10.52 4.92
N ASP A 27 -7.72 -11.57 5.45
CA ASP A 27 -9.11 -11.91 5.15
C ASP A 27 -10.10 -10.85 5.69
N ARG A 28 -9.62 -9.99 6.59
CA ARG A 28 -10.35 -8.81 7.09
C ARG A 28 -10.47 -7.66 6.09
N PHE A 29 -9.81 -7.73 4.93
CA PHE A 29 -9.91 -6.68 3.90
C PHE A 29 -10.87 -7.08 2.78
N GLY A 30 -12.02 -6.40 2.67
CA GLY A 30 -13.01 -6.68 1.62
C GLY A 30 -12.70 -6.09 0.25
N CYS A 31 -11.72 -5.19 0.15
CA CYS A 31 -11.33 -4.56 -1.12
C CYS A 31 -10.08 -5.21 -1.73
N PHE A 32 -9.91 -5.01 -3.05
CA PHE A 32 -8.78 -5.48 -3.84
C PHE A 32 -8.46 -6.98 -3.69
N ASN A 33 -9.48 -7.82 -3.51
CA ASN A 33 -9.36 -9.28 -3.33
C ASN A 33 -8.60 -9.68 -2.05
N GLY A 34 -8.88 -9.05 -0.90
CA GLY A 34 -8.24 -9.41 0.36
C GLY A 34 -6.96 -8.63 0.67
N PHE A 35 -6.74 -7.47 0.04
CA PHE A 35 -5.48 -6.74 0.13
C PHE A 35 -5.66 -5.31 0.64
N GLN A 36 -4.93 -4.98 1.72
CA GLN A 36 -4.63 -3.59 2.07
C GLN A 36 -3.46 -3.11 1.21
N LEU A 37 -3.68 -2.05 0.43
CA LEU A 37 -2.68 -1.54 -0.52
C LEU A 37 -1.84 -0.42 0.08
N TRP A 38 -0.57 -0.41 -0.28
CA TRP A 38 0.44 0.53 0.15
C TRP A 38 1.20 1.09 -1.05
N TRP A 39 1.39 2.39 -1.10
CA TRP A 39 2.16 3.06 -2.16
C TRP A 39 2.88 4.29 -1.62
N TYR A 40 3.95 4.68 -2.29
CA TYR A 40 4.63 5.93 -1.99
C TYR A 40 4.07 7.06 -2.85
N ASP A 41 3.58 8.11 -2.20
CA ASP A 41 3.25 9.38 -2.84
C ASP A 41 4.47 10.30 -2.76
N ARG A 42 5.23 10.35 -3.86
CA ARG A 42 6.41 11.21 -3.99
C ARG A 42 6.09 12.70 -3.83
N ARG A 43 4.88 13.15 -4.20
CA ARG A 43 4.53 14.58 -4.15
C ARG A 43 4.39 15.07 -2.71
N ASN A 44 3.80 14.21 -1.87
CA ASN A 44 3.57 14.52 -0.46
C ASN A 44 4.66 13.94 0.46
N ASN A 45 5.63 13.19 -0.10
CA ASN A 45 6.68 12.50 0.64
C ASN A 45 6.12 11.56 1.73
N LEU A 46 5.00 10.89 1.43
CA LEU A 46 4.25 10.05 2.37
C LEU A 46 3.87 8.71 1.74
N CYS A 47 3.62 7.71 2.56
CA CYS A 47 3.06 6.43 2.13
C CYS A 47 1.55 6.42 2.35
N GLY A 48 0.80 6.25 1.26
CA GLY A 48 -0.64 6.01 1.32
C GLY A 48 -0.92 4.54 1.62
N CYS A 49 -1.85 4.29 2.52
CA CYS A 49 -2.41 2.99 2.84
C CYS A 49 -3.92 3.06 2.64
N ARG A 50 -4.48 2.18 1.82
CA ARG A 50 -5.95 2.05 1.73
C ARG A 50 -6.43 0.98 2.70
N GLU A 51 -7.12 1.43 3.75
CA GLU A 51 -7.84 0.55 4.66
C GLU A 51 -9.27 0.35 4.16
N SER A 52 -9.66 -0.91 3.98
CA SER A 52 -11.04 -1.30 3.73
C SER A 52 -11.47 -2.24 4.85
N SER A 53 -12.27 -1.74 5.80
CA SER A 53 -12.85 -2.57 6.84
C SER A 53 -14.23 -3.07 6.38
N TRP A 54 -14.43 -4.39 6.38
CA TRP A 54 -15.74 -5.01 6.14
C TRP A 54 -16.83 -4.43 7.04
N LEU A 55 -16.49 -4.13 8.29
CA LEU A 55 -17.45 -3.72 9.32
C LEU A 55 -17.98 -2.30 9.12
N ARG A 56 -17.26 -1.44 8.40
CA ARG A 56 -17.60 -0.01 8.32
C ARG A 56 -18.08 0.43 6.95
N GLY A 57 -17.96 -0.38 5.90
CA GLY A 57 -18.28 0.03 4.52
C GLY A 57 -17.44 1.22 4.00
N VAL A 58 -16.56 1.77 4.85
CA VAL A 58 -15.79 2.98 4.59
C VAL A 58 -14.41 2.55 4.10
N THR A 59 -14.12 2.96 2.88
CA THR A 59 -12.75 2.99 2.38
C THR A 59 -12.12 4.31 2.84
N ARG A 60 -11.02 4.25 3.59
CA ARG A 60 -10.21 5.44 3.89
C ARG A 60 -8.77 5.22 3.43
N VAL A 61 -8.16 6.29 2.92
CA VAL A 61 -6.71 6.35 2.74
C VAL A 61 -6.10 6.99 3.99
N VAL A 62 -5.22 6.25 4.65
CA VAL A 62 -4.41 6.74 5.77
C VAL A 62 -3.00 6.96 5.27
N TYR A 63 -2.37 8.05 5.72
CA TYR A 63 -1.01 8.39 5.32
C TYR A 63 -0.05 8.16 6.48
N TYR A 64 1.12 7.61 6.16
CA TYR A 64 2.20 7.33 7.09
C TYR A 64 3.52 7.89 6.54
N SER A 65 4.48 8.18 7.42
CA SER A 65 5.85 8.38 6.97
C SER A 65 6.40 7.10 6.33
N LEU A 66 7.43 7.25 5.48
CA LEU A 66 8.08 6.11 4.83
C LEU A 66 8.62 5.10 5.84
N ASP A 67 9.22 5.56 6.94
CA ASP A 67 9.70 4.70 8.02
C ASP A 67 8.59 3.92 8.71
N LYS A 68 7.47 4.59 9.01
CA LYS A 68 6.34 3.96 9.69
C LYS A 68 5.66 2.94 8.78
N ALA A 69 5.50 3.26 7.49
CA ALA A 69 5.00 2.31 6.50
C ALA A 69 5.92 1.09 6.36
N ALA A 70 7.23 1.29 6.22
CA ALA A 70 8.20 0.20 6.14
C ALA A 70 8.18 -0.69 7.39
N ALA A 71 8.05 -0.10 8.58
CA ALA A 71 7.93 -0.85 9.83
C ALA A 71 6.65 -1.70 9.88
N ILE A 72 5.51 -1.17 9.44
CA ILE A 72 4.23 -1.92 9.36
C ILE A 72 4.37 -3.06 8.36
N LEU A 73 4.79 -2.78 7.13
CA LEU A 73 4.95 -3.77 6.07
C LEU A 73 5.92 -4.89 6.46
N TRP A 74 7.00 -4.56 7.18
CA TRP A 74 7.96 -5.54 7.70
C TRP A 74 7.34 -6.49 8.73
N ARG A 75 6.49 -5.98 9.63
CA ARG A 75 5.75 -6.82 10.59
C ARG A 75 4.88 -7.84 9.84
N HIS A 76 4.32 -7.45 8.70
CA HIS A 76 3.47 -8.29 7.85
C HIS A 76 4.22 -9.00 6.69
N ARG A 77 5.57 -9.05 6.72
CA ARG A 77 6.39 -9.59 5.61
C ARG A 77 5.99 -10.98 5.10
N LYS A 78 5.49 -11.87 5.97
CA LYS A 78 5.04 -13.23 5.59
C LYS A 78 3.80 -13.23 4.68
N ALA A 79 3.01 -12.16 4.74
CA ALA A 79 1.79 -11.93 3.97
C ALA A 79 1.96 -10.72 3.03
N LEU A 80 3.19 -10.41 2.63
CA LEU A 80 3.51 -9.27 1.78
C LEU A 80 3.51 -9.67 0.30
N PHE A 81 2.87 -8.83 -0.50
CA PHE A 81 2.72 -9.02 -1.92
C PHE A 81 3.06 -7.72 -2.65
N GLN A 82 3.50 -7.86 -3.88
CA GLN A 82 3.75 -6.76 -4.81
C GLN A 82 2.76 -6.81 -5.96
N ARG A 83 2.29 -5.64 -6.38
CA ARG A 83 1.56 -5.51 -7.63
C ARG A 83 2.54 -5.58 -8.80
N GLN A 84 2.12 -6.22 -9.91
CA GLN A 84 2.97 -6.30 -11.10
C GLN A 84 3.13 -4.92 -11.77
N ARG A 85 2.03 -4.15 -11.81
CA ARG A 85 2.03 -2.79 -12.35
C ARG A 85 2.63 -1.80 -11.35
N LEU A 86 3.39 -0.84 -11.87
CA LEU A 86 3.85 0.34 -11.11
C LEU A 86 2.69 1.27 -10.83
N LEU A 87 2.81 2.10 -9.78
CA LEU A 87 1.81 3.10 -9.41
C LEU A 87 1.41 4.00 -10.60
N ARG A 88 2.41 4.48 -11.36
CA ARG A 88 2.18 5.35 -12.53
C ARG A 88 1.42 4.69 -13.70
N HIS A 89 1.32 3.36 -13.71
CA HIS A 89 0.59 2.60 -14.71
C HIS A 89 -0.64 1.89 -14.13
N ASP A 90 -1.05 2.26 -12.91
CA ASP A 90 -2.21 1.66 -12.25
C ASP A 90 -3.30 2.71 -11.98
N PRO A 91 -4.25 2.90 -12.92
CA PRO A 91 -5.30 3.91 -12.81
C PRO A 91 -6.14 3.76 -11.54
N LYS A 92 -6.35 2.52 -11.07
CA LYS A 92 -7.13 2.26 -9.85
C LYS A 92 -6.42 2.78 -8.60
N VAL A 93 -5.10 2.65 -8.52
CA VAL A 93 -4.33 3.17 -7.37
C VAL A 93 -4.08 4.66 -7.50
N GLN A 94 -3.90 5.18 -8.73
CA GLN A 94 -3.81 6.63 -8.96
C GLN A 94 -5.07 7.37 -8.53
N MET A 95 -6.25 6.84 -8.86
CA MET A 95 -7.52 7.43 -8.42
C MET A 95 -7.57 7.55 -6.90
N LEU A 96 -7.06 6.55 -6.17
CA LEU A 96 -7.01 6.56 -4.70
C LEU A 96 -5.98 7.56 -4.15
N ALA A 97 -4.81 7.67 -4.78
CA ALA A 97 -3.83 8.68 -4.43
C ALA A 97 -4.36 10.10 -4.65
N GLN A 98 -5.29 10.28 -5.59
CA GLN A 98 -5.92 11.57 -5.89
C GLN A 98 -7.10 11.93 -4.96
N LEU A 99 -7.70 10.97 -4.24
CA LEU A 99 -8.84 11.22 -3.33
C LEU A 99 -8.55 12.20 -2.19
N ARG A 100 -7.28 12.59 -1.96
CA ARG A 100 -6.92 13.69 -1.05
C ARG A 100 -7.35 15.08 -1.59
N ARG A 101 -7.66 15.21 -2.89
CA ARG A 101 -8.00 16.50 -3.51
C ARG A 101 -9.47 16.91 -3.38
N THR A 102 -10.35 16.00 -2.99
CA THR A 102 -11.81 16.24 -2.97
C THR A 102 -12.41 16.16 -1.56
N GLY A 103 -11.58 16.33 -0.53
CA GLY A 103 -12.02 16.36 0.88
C GLY A 103 -11.52 17.60 1.58
#